data_AF-A0A2R6DVE0-F1
#
_entry.id   AF-A0A2R6DVE0-F1
#
_cell.length_a   1.000
_cell.length_b   1.000
_cell.length_c   1.000
_cell.angle_alpha   90.00
_cell.angle_beta   90.00
_cell.angle_gamma   90.00
#
_symmetry.space_group_name_H-M   'P 1'
#
loop_
_entity.id
_entity.type
_entity.pdbx_description
1 polymer ?
#
loop_
_entity_poly.entity_id
_entity_poly.type
_entity_poly.pdbx_seq_one_letter_code
_entity_poly.pdbx_strand_id
1 'polypeptide(L)' 'MGDWRERSADETRVKATRSPEEEGALDATGAYEDEEGIVLYDTENPLAWIQASDGTELDEMR' A
#
# COMPACT_ATOMS: atom_id res chain seq x y z
N MET A 1 -18.53 -11.79 32.86
CA MET A 1 -18.71 -10.68 31.91
C MET A 1 -17.35 -10.33 31.33
N GLY A 2 -17.04 -10.79 30.14
CA GLY A 2 -15.92 -10.28 29.34
C GLY A 2 -16.52 -9.66 28.10
N ASP A 3 -16.55 -8.34 28.02
CA ASP A 3 -16.88 -7.64 26.79
C ASP A 3 -15.61 -7.62 25.94
N TRP A 4 -15.34 -8.76 25.29
CA TRP A 4 -14.29 -8.92 24.29
C TRP A 4 -14.87 -8.59 22.92
N ARG A 5 -15.57 -7.45 22.77
CA ARG A 5 -15.71 -6.89 21.43
C ARG A 5 -14.29 -6.66 20.94
N GLU A 6 -13.84 -7.59 20.11
CA GLU A 6 -12.68 -7.47 19.23
C GLU A 6 -12.52 -6.00 18.90
N ARG A 7 -11.40 -5.40 19.31
CA ARG A 7 -10.97 -4.12 18.76
C ARG A 7 -11.09 -4.30 17.26
N SER A 8 -12.08 -3.66 16.65
CA SER A 8 -12.30 -3.75 15.22
C SER A 8 -10.95 -3.51 14.58
N ALA A 9 -10.54 -4.42 13.69
CA ALA A 9 -9.36 -4.23 12.85
C ALA A 9 -9.43 -2.92 12.01
N ASP A 10 -10.55 -2.20 12.13
CA ASP A 10 -10.94 -0.93 11.54
C ASP A 10 -10.57 0.32 12.37
N GLU A 11 -9.88 0.25 13.52
CA GLU A 11 -9.57 1.46 14.32
C GLU A 11 -8.13 1.97 14.20
N THR A 12 -7.33 1.43 13.29
CA THR A 12 -6.05 2.06 12.92
C THR A 12 -6.06 2.30 11.42
N ARG A 13 -6.61 3.45 11.02
CA ARG A 13 -6.23 4.04 9.72
C ARG A 13 -4.72 4.26 9.77
N VAL A 14 -3.96 3.30 9.24
CA VAL A 14 -2.52 3.43 9.12
C VAL A 14 -2.29 4.52 8.09
N LYS A 15 -1.97 5.73 8.56
CA LYS A 15 -1.62 6.82 7.68
C LYS A 15 -0.35 6.39 6.97
N ALA A 16 -0.30 6.40 5.64
CA ALA A 16 0.97 6.36 4.93
C ALA A 16 1.83 7.50 5.50
N THR A 17 2.89 7.14 6.23
CA THR A 17 3.71 8.09 7.00
C THR A 17 4.90 8.59 6.19
N ARG A 18 5.26 7.90 5.11
CA ARG A 18 6.43 8.22 4.30
C ARG A 18 6.10 9.26 3.24
N SER A 19 6.89 10.34 3.20
CA SER A 19 6.84 11.35 2.16
C SER A 19 7.54 10.86 0.89
N PRO A 20 7.05 11.18 -0.31
CA PRO A 20 7.71 10.81 -1.57
C PRO A 20 9.13 11.41 -1.73
N GLU A 21 9.48 12.42 -0.94
CA GLU A 21 10.81 13.03 -0.90
C GLU A 21 11.82 12.30 0.01
N GLU A 22 11.38 11.28 0.76
CA GLU A 22 12.26 10.46 1.59
C GLU A 22 13.11 9.50 0.75
N GLU A 23 14.40 9.43 1.05
CA GLU A 23 15.34 8.54 0.36
C GLU A 23 14.90 7.07 0.58
N GLY A 24 14.80 6.29 -0.52
CA GLY A 24 14.32 4.91 -0.46
C GLY A 24 12.80 4.75 -0.38
N ALA A 25 12.01 5.82 -0.54
CA ALA A 25 10.54 5.70 -0.60
C ALA A 25 10.06 4.78 -1.74
N LEU A 26 10.79 4.75 -2.85
CA LEU A 26 10.53 3.86 -3.98
C LEU A 26 10.95 2.41 -3.68
N ASP A 27 12.06 2.19 -2.97
CA ASP A 27 12.53 0.84 -2.58
C ASP A 27 11.53 0.09 -1.70
N ALA A 28 10.76 0.82 -0.90
CA ALA A 28 9.73 0.23 -0.06
C ALA A 28 8.41 -0.02 -0.80
N THR A 29 8.28 0.40 -2.06
CA THR A 29 7.07 0.18 -2.88
C THR A 29 7.26 -1.05 -3.77
N GLY A 30 6.34 -2.01 -3.67
CA GLY A 30 6.28 -3.18 -4.53
C GLY A 30 5.09 -3.12 -5.49
N ALA A 31 5.19 -3.87 -6.59
CA ALA A 31 4.11 -4.06 -7.56
C ALA A 31 3.99 -5.53 -7.98
N TYR A 32 2.77 -6.00 -8.20
CA TYR A 32 2.52 -7.24 -8.93
C TYR A 32 1.26 -7.10 -9.79
N GLU A 33 1.20 -7.91 -10.85
CA GLU A 33 0.09 -7.97 -11.78
C GLU A 33 -0.73 -9.25 -11.54
N ASP A 34 -2.04 -9.14 -11.63
CA ASP A 34 -3.00 -10.24 -11.56
C ASP A 34 -4.09 -10.06 -12.63
N GLU A 35 -5.08 -10.95 -12.68
CA GLU A 35 -6.15 -10.99 -13.69
C GLU A 35 -7.02 -9.72 -13.68
N GLU A 36 -7.06 -9.01 -12.54
CA GLU A 36 -7.85 -7.80 -12.32
C GLU A 36 -7.09 -6.48 -12.56
N GLY A 37 -5.76 -6.54 -12.75
CA GLY A 37 -4.92 -5.37 -12.96
C GLY A 37 -3.64 -5.39 -12.14
N ILE A 38 -3.16 -4.20 -11.74
CA ILE A 38 -1.91 -4.02 -10.98
C ILE A 38 -2.21 -3.65 -9.53
N VAL A 39 -1.46 -4.27 -8.61
CA VAL A 39 -1.49 -3.95 -7.18
C VAL A 39 -0.18 -3.29 -6.80
N LEU A 40 -0.28 -2.08 -6.24
CA LEU A 40 0.82 -1.36 -5.63
C LEU A 40 0.69 -1.47 -4.11
N TYR A 41 1.79 -1.81 -3.44
CA TYR A 41 1.79 -2.01 -2.00
C TYR A 41 3.07 -1.51 -1.35
N ASP A 42 2.96 -1.14 -0.07
CA ASP A 42 4.11 -0.85 0.77
C ASP A 42 4.66 -2.16 1.37
N THR A 43 5.91 -2.49 1.06
CA THR A 43 6.60 -3.71 1.51
C THR A 43 6.85 -3.73 3.03
N GLU A 44 6.90 -2.56 3.66
CA GLU A 44 7.08 -2.40 5.11
C GLU A 44 5.74 -2.33 5.85
N ASN A 45 4.65 -2.06 5.13
CA ASN A 45 3.29 -1.98 5.65
C ASN A 45 2.28 -2.70 4.73
N PRO A 46 2.11 -4.03 4.88
CA PRO A 46 1.30 -4.85 3.97
C PRO A 46 -0.19 -4.49 3.89
N LEU A 47 -0.70 -3.69 4.83
CA LEU A 47 -2.09 -3.21 4.81
C LEU A 47 -2.25 -1.91 4.00
N ALA A 48 -1.15 -1.28 3.58
CA ALA A 48 -1.16 -0.10 2.72
C ALA A 48 -0.98 -0.53 1.26
N TRP A 49 -2.10 -0.70 0.55
CA TRP A 49 -2.12 -1.08 -0.86
C TRP A 49 -3.24 -0.38 -1.63
N ILE A 50 -3.07 -0.32 -2.94
CA ILE A 50 -4.07 0.15 -3.90
C ILE A 50 -4.06 -0.75 -5.14
N GLN A 51 -5.24 -1.01 -5.72
CA GLN A 51 -5.39 -1.74 -6.97
C GLN A 51 -5.86 -0.78 -8.06
N ALA A 52 -5.26 -0.90 -9.24
CA ALA A 52 -5.62 -0.15 -10.42
C ALA A 52 -5.83 -1.09 -11.61
N SER A 53 -6.74 -0.73 -12.51
CA SER A 53 -7.01 -1.53 -13.72
C SER A 53 -5.89 -1.43 -14.76
N ASP A 54 -5.01 -0.43 -14.65
CA ASP A 54 -3.91 -0.15 -15.57
C ASP A 54 -2.79 0.60 -14.84
N GLY A 55 -1.53 0.42 -15.27
CA GLY A 55 -0.36 1.08 -14.72
C GLY A 55 0.65 1.41 -15.81
N THR A 56 1.43 2.48 -15.61
CA THR A 56 2.50 2.90 -16.54
C THR A 56 3.84 2.87 -15.83
N GLU A 57 4.89 2.43 -16.53
CA GLU A 57 6.24 2.46 -15.98
C GLU A 57 6.77 3.89 -15.93
N LEU A 58 7.28 4.29 -14.76
CA LEU A 58 7.77 5.66 -14.56
C LEU A 58 9.04 5.98 -15.38
N ASP A 59 9.79 4.98 -15.86
CA ASP A 59 10.93 5.19 -16.77
C ASP A 59 10.48 5.78 -18.12
N GLU A 60 9.23 5.53 -18.53
CA GLU A 60 8.68 5.99 -19.80
C GLU A 60 8.19 7.47 -19.75
N MET A 61 8.10 8.07 -18.56
CA MET A 61 7.50 9.40 -18.36
C MET A 61 8.53 10.54 -18.38
N ARG A 62 9.33 10.61 -19.45
CA ARG A 62 10.40 11.61 -19.65
C ARG A 62 9.91 12.96 -20.20
#